data_AF-A0A383VEZ1-F1
#
_entry.id   AF-A0A383VEZ1-F1
#
_cell.length_a   1.000
_cell.length_b   1.000
_cell.length_c   1.000
_cell.angle_alpha   90.00
_cell.angle_beta   90.00
_cell.angle_gamma   90.00
#
_symmetry.space_group_name_H-M   'P 1'
#
loop_
_entity.id
_entity.type
_entity.pdbx_description
1 polymer ?
#
loop_
_entity_poly.entity_id
_entity_poly.type
_entity_poly.pdbx_seq_one_letter_code
_entity_poly.pdbx_strand_id
1 'polypeptide(L)'
;MKGNGSSSGSWQVIMCCGYGRGGHSRITSEQLKPDAQREAIAAWKAAAAAAVTATAAARASFAYSQTCPVEYSSEGRPLLFGGVSSRCVSGCQSRAAVQPNDWGNVCSFDPAKNVWGICTEQQAKNSFELAKKLGGGSILQLSPCDLVPFLRGRTLWLLGDSHTKTLYRALQCFLFDFWNQKECKISTDPQDVADIAKQPAQEGVSNCFHLTGSGGGRICIISVALTSSLVNNTAVAGGGILPLLRQRLAKPEDIFYINTGTWHRKTPQWASEYKPDLEALGKYYQETRNEWPHMLFRETPAVHPADTARNVCLPLDGYNYDPSSGMLSLASTVNTSDSIGMWANSYGLNKVVRETLPQFGLYTVPAYNMTPPLVDNHVAMRNSAALDCLHYCQPGMPEAWVWYLYNAMRESRAGIRPLPLTISESSLAAAVPKSSSSSSASIKTRDSSALRTAAPASQAKKSLLQQQQPLGQGQYACTPSTIRLSSSSSSANIKGRDSSALRKAAPASQTKKSLLQQQQALGQGQYACTPSTIRL
;
A
#
# COMPACT_ATOMS: atom_id res chain seq x y z
N MET A 1 33.48 20.25 59.08
CA MET A 1 32.74 19.79 60.28
C MET A 1 31.25 19.70 59.93
N LYS A 2 30.58 18.72 60.53
CA LYS A 2 29.26 18.12 60.18
C LYS A 2 28.08 19.11 60.11
N GLY A 3 27.07 18.73 59.31
CA GLY A 3 25.71 19.25 59.41
C GLY A 3 24.75 18.65 58.36
N ASN A 4 24.31 17.42 58.59
CA ASN A 4 23.21 16.77 57.86
C ASN A 4 21.87 17.44 58.18
N GLY A 5 21.02 17.60 57.16
CA GLY A 5 19.60 17.96 57.32
C GLY A 5 18.79 17.43 56.15
N SER A 6 18.38 16.16 56.22
CA SER A 6 17.42 15.54 55.29
C SER A 6 16.00 15.94 55.72
N SER A 7 15.29 16.70 54.89
CA SER A 7 13.86 16.94 55.03
C SER A 7 13.09 15.91 54.23
N SER A 8 12.63 14.84 54.90
CA SER A 8 11.65 13.91 54.34
C SER A 8 10.26 14.54 54.39
N GLY A 9 9.76 15.07 53.27
CA GLY A 9 8.34 15.38 53.12
C GLY A 9 7.52 14.09 53.02
N SER A 10 6.55 13.92 53.92
CA SER A 10 5.58 12.83 53.85
C SER A 10 4.48 13.21 52.85
N TRP A 11 4.24 12.35 51.86
CA TRP A 11 3.12 12.48 50.93
C TRP A 11 2.01 11.56 51.39
N GLN A 12 0.84 12.12 51.73
CA GLN A 12 -0.37 11.34 51.98
C GLN A 12 -1.04 10.98 50.67
N VAL A 13 -1.14 9.67 50.39
CA VAL A 13 -1.94 9.14 49.28
C VAL A 13 -3.33 8.78 49.82
N ILE A 14 -4.34 9.56 49.43
CA ILE A 14 -5.75 9.27 49.74
C ILE A 14 -6.32 8.48 48.55
N MET A 15 -6.54 7.18 48.72
CA MET A 15 -7.33 6.38 47.77
C MET A 15 -8.80 6.49 48.12
N CYS A 16 -9.61 7.03 47.21
CA CYS A 16 -11.07 6.95 47.29
C CYS A 16 -11.55 5.79 46.41
N CYS A 17 -11.87 4.65 47.02
CA CYS A 17 -12.65 3.61 46.35
C CYS A 17 -14.14 3.97 46.42
N GLY A 18 -14.78 4.05 45.26
CA GLY A 18 -16.21 4.34 45.15
C GLY A 18 -17.08 3.11 45.42
N TYR A 19 -18.25 3.41 46.00
CA TYR A 19 -19.47 2.59 46.19
C TYR A 19 -19.51 1.55 47.31
N GLY A 20 -20.31 1.88 48.34
CA GLY A 20 -20.84 0.97 49.34
C GLY A 20 -21.13 1.70 50.65
N ARG A 21 -22.40 1.99 50.96
CA ARG A 21 -22.81 2.56 52.25
C ARG A 21 -22.48 1.55 53.36
N GLY A 22 -21.50 1.88 54.19
CA GLY A 22 -21.26 1.19 55.47
C GLY A 22 -19.78 1.13 55.86
N GLY A 23 -19.37 1.96 56.82
CA GLY A 23 -18.11 1.82 57.56
C GLY A 23 -16.87 2.42 56.90
N HIS A 24 -16.46 3.62 57.33
CA HIS A 24 -15.13 4.17 57.03
C HIS A 24 -14.08 3.53 57.95
N SER A 25 -13.45 2.44 57.52
CA SER A 25 -12.20 1.97 58.12
C SER A 25 -11.03 2.75 57.54
N ARG A 26 -10.41 3.60 58.36
CA ARG A 26 -9.23 4.40 58.00
C ARG A 26 -7.99 3.49 58.05
N ILE A 27 -7.56 2.97 56.90
CA ILE A 27 -6.29 2.24 56.81
C ILE A 27 -5.16 3.27 56.87
N THR A 28 -4.36 3.25 57.94
CA THR A 28 -3.15 4.06 58.06
C THR A 28 -1.99 3.40 57.32
N SER A 29 -1.02 4.19 56.86
CA SER A 29 0.12 3.73 56.05
C SER A 29 1.03 2.70 56.75
N GLU A 30 0.83 2.47 58.05
CA GLU A 30 1.58 1.50 58.87
C GLU A 30 1.12 0.05 58.70
N GLN A 31 0.01 -0.22 57.99
CA GLN A 31 -0.54 -1.58 57.82
C GLN A 31 -0.28 -2.22 56.45
N LEU A 32 0.36 -1.51 55.51
CA LEU A 32 0.71 -2.07 54.21
C LEU A 32 2.13 -2.62 54.24
N LYS A 33 2.26 -3.94 54.05
CA LYS A 33 3.57 -4.59 53.87
C LYS A 33 4.35 -3.87 52.74
N PRO A 34 5.67 -3.67 52.86
CA PRO A 34 6.49 -2.96 51.87
C PRO A 34 6.30 -3.44 50.42
N ASP A 35 5.98 -4.73 50.25
CA ASP A 35 5.77 -5.35 48.93
C ASP A 35 4.46 -4.86 48.27
N ALA A 36 3.39 -4.67 49.04
CA ALA A 36 2.11 -4.17 48.54
C ALA A 36 2.21 -2.70 48.07
N GLN A 37 3.07 -1.90 48.70
CA GLN A 37 3.34 -0.53 48.25
C GLN A 37 4.12 -0.50 46.93
N ARG A 38 5.09 -1.40 46.74
CA ARG A 38 5.85 -1.48 45.48
C ARG A 38 4.99 -1.90 44.30
N GLU A 39 4.10 -2.89 44.50
CA GLU A 39 3.16 -3.33 43.46
C GLU A 39 2.16 -2.23 43.09
N ALA A 40 1.61 -1.51 44.08
CA ALA A 40 0.70 -0.39 43.82
C ALA A 40 1.39 0.75 43.04
N ILE A 41 2.63 1.09 43.37
CA ILE A 41 3.41 2.10 42.65
C ILE A 41 3.73 1.65 41.22
N ALA A 42 4.08 0.37 41.02
CA ALA A 42 4.32 -0.19 39.70
C ALA A 42 3.06 -0.18 38.82
N ALA A 43 1.92 -0.59 39.38
CA ALA A 43 0.63 -0.56 38.71
C ALA A 43 0.21 0.88 38.34
N TRP A 44 0.41 1.84 39.24
CA TRP A 44 0.10 3.25 38.98
C TRP A 44 0.99 3.85 37.88
N LYS A 45 2.30 3.54 37.89
CA LYS A 45 3.22 3.95 36.81
C LYS A 45 2.83 3.35 35.47
N ALA A 46 2.44 2.07 35.44
CA ALA A 46 1.96 1.42 34.22
C ALA A 46 0.66 2.04 33.71
N ALA A 47 -0.30 2.34 34.60
CA ALA A 47 -1.56 3.00 34.25
C ALA A 47 -1.34 4.44 33.76
N ALA A 48 -0.47 5.20 34.41
CA ALA A 48 -0.11 6.56 33.98
C ALA A 48 0.61 6.55 32.62
N ALA A 49 1.53 5.61 32.38
CA ALA A 49 2.18 5.44 31.08
C ALA A 49 1.16 5.07 29.99
N ALA A 50 0.20 4.18 30.29
CA ALA A 50 -0.88 3.82 29.37
C ALA A 50 -1.80 5.01 29.06
N ALA A 51 -2.18 5.80 30.07
CA ALA A 51 -3.03 6.99 29.89
C ALA A 51 -2.35 8.10 29.09
N VAL A 52 -1.06 8.35 29.32
CA VAL A 52 -0.26 9.31 28.53
C VAL A 52 -0.15 8.83 27.09
N THR A 53 0.09 7.53 26.87
CA THR A 53 0.15 6.93 25.53
C THR A 53 -1.19 7.02 24.80
N ALA A 54 -2.30 6.76 25.49
CA ALA A 54 -3.65 6.86 24.93
C ALA A 54 -4.03 8.31 24.57
N THR A 55 -3.67 9.28 25.42
CA THR A 55 -3.94 10.71 25.18
C THR A 55 -3.06 11.25 24.05
N ALA A 56 -1.80 10.81 23.95
CA ALA A 56 -0.91 11.13 22.83
C ALA A 56 -1.41 10.50 21.52
N ALA A 57 -1.90 9.26 21.55
CA ALA A 57 -2.53 8.62 20.40
C ALA A 57 -3.80 9.36 19.96
N ALA A 58 -4.68 9.76 20.89
CA ALA A 58 -5.89 10.53 20.58
C ALA A 58 -5.59 11.92 20.00
N ARG A 59 -4.58 12.63 20.53
CA ARG A 59 -4.15 13.93 20.00
C ARG A 59 -3.43 13.81 18.66
N ALA A 60 -2.65 12.75 18.45
CA ALA A 60 -2.07 12.44 17.15
C ALA A 60 -3.17 12.18 16.12
N SER A 61 -4.21 11.43 16.47
CA SER A 61 -5.37 11.21 15.60
C SER A 61 -6.12 12.50 15.25
N PHE A 62 -6.22 13.47 16.16
CA PHE A 62 -6.90 14.74 15.93
C PHE A 62 -6.06 15.73 15.09
N ALA A 63 -4.73 15.77 15.30
CA ALA A 63 -3.82 16.56 14.47
C ALA A 63 -3.55 15.93 13.09
N TYR A 64 -3.86 14.64 12.92
CA TYR A 64 -3.78 13.93 11.64
C TYR A 64 -4.94 14.27 10.69
N SER A 65 -5.95 15.01 11.14
CA SER A 65 -6.92 15.69 10.27
C SER A 65 -6.25 16.86 9.52
N GLN A 66 -5.11 16.61 8.86
CA GLN A 66 -4.77 17.40 7.70
C GLN A 66 -5.82 17.07 6.64
N THR A 67 -6.66 18.08 6.39
CA THR A 67 -7.63 18.13 5.28
C THR A 67 -7.05 17.41 4.08
N CYS A 68 -7.71 16.32 3.68
CA CYS A 68 -7.38 15.68 2.43
C CYS A 68 -7.41 16.75 1.34
N PRO A 69 -6.36 16.91 0.50
CA PRO A 69 -6.34 17.95 -0.51
C PRO A 69 -7.35 17.66 -1.65
N VAL A 70 -8.04 16.52 -1.57
CA VAL A 70 -9.02 16.05 -2.53
C VAL A 70 -10.32 15.79 -1.80
N GLU A 71 -11.42 16.26 -2.40
CA GLU A 71 -12.76 16.00 -1.93
C GLU A 71 -13.47 15.05 -2.89
N TYR A 72 -14.12 14.04 -2.33
CA TYR A 72 -14.91 13.08 -3.10
C TYR A 72 -16.37 13.15 -2.65
N SER A 73 -17.29 13.12 -3.62
CA SER A 73 -18.73 12.97 -3.38
C SER A 73 -18.98 11.69 -2.60
N SER A 74 -20.00 11.66 -1.73
CA SER A 74 -20.49 10.43 -1.09
C SER A 74 -21.36 9.58 -2.02
N GLU A 75 -21.83 10.14 -3.12
CA GLU A 75 -22.72 9.51 -4.09
C GLU A 75 -21.96 8.73 -5.17
N GLY A 76 -22.61 7.73 -5.77
CA GLY A 76 -22.07 6.94 -6.87
C GLY A 76 -21.31 5.67 -6.43
N ARG A 77 -20.49 5.13 -7.34
CA ARG A 77 -19.72 3.90 -7.08
C ARG A 77 -18.69 4.12 -5.97
N PRO A 78 -18.39 3.16 -5.09
CA PRO A 78 -17.30 3.31 -4.11
C PRO A 78 -15.98 3.74 -4.76
N LEU A 79 -15.10 4.43 -4.02
CA LEU A 79 -13.82 4.88 -4.57
C LEU A 79 -12.95 3.69 -4.99
N LEU A 80 -12.83 2.68 -4.12
CA LEU A 80 -12.46 1.34 -4.55
C LEU A 80 -13.50 0.80 -5.53
N PHE A 81 -13.10 -0.03 -6.47
CA PHE A 81 -13.97 -0.54 -7.53
C PHE A 81 -14.40 0.51 -8.58
N GLY A 82 -13.56 1.53 -8.80
CA GLY A 82 -13.62 2.42 -9.96
C GLY A 82 -14.29 3.77 -9.76
N GLY A 83 -14.81 4.09 -8.57
CA GLY A 83 -15.44 5.39 -8.30
C GLY A 83 -14.47 6.58 -8.23
N VAL A 84 -13.15 6.36 -8.04
CA VAL A 84 -12.14 7.44 -8.09
C VAL A 84 -12.19 8.21 -9.41
N SER A 85 -12.61 7.58 -10.51
CA SER A 85 -12.75 8.24 -11.81
C SER A 85 -13.91 9.24 -11.89
N SER A 86 -14.95 9.09 -11.06
CA SER A 86 -16.24 9.77 -11.23
C SER A 86 -16.71 10.55 -10.01
N ARG A 87 -16.14 10.31 -8.83
CA ARG A 87 -16.57 10.93 -7.57
C ARG A 87 -15.77 12.14 -7.13
N CYS A 88 -14.76 12.52 -7.89
CA CYS A 88 -14.04 13.75 -7.62
C CYS A 88 -14.99 14.96 -7.57
N VAL A 89 -14.90 15.76 -6.50
CA VAL A 89 -15.59 17.06 -6.39
C VAL A 89 -14.60 18.21 -6.55
N SER A 90 -13.48 18.17 -5.80
CA SER A 90 -12.47 19.23 -5.82
C SER A 90 -11.07 18.67 -5.55
N GLY A 91 -10.03 19.37 -6.04
CA GLY A 91 -8.62 19.04 -5.75
C GLY A 91 -8.02 17.85 -6.51
N CYS A 92 -8.73 17.32 -7.49
CA CYS A 92 -8.35 16.10 -8.20
C CYS A 92 -7.41 16.34 -9.39
N GLN A 93 -6.71 15.28 -9.78
CA GLN A 93 -5.90 15.26 -11.00
C GLN A 93 -6.77 15.21 -12.25
N SER A 94 -6.28 15.80 -13.34
CA SER A 94 -6.95 15.67 -14.63
C SER A 94 -7.00 14.20 -15.07
N ARG A 95 -8.18 13.76 -15.48
CA ARG A 95 -8.41 12.46 -16.14
C ARG A 95 -8.24 12.50 -17.65
N ALA A 96 -7.95 13.68 -18.21
CA ALA A 96 -7.66 13.81 -19.64
C ALA A 96 -6.38 13.04 -19.98
N ALA A 97 -6.32 12.50 -21.19
CA ALA A 97 -5.17 11.73 -21.66
C ALA A 97 -3.88 12.56 -21.56
N VAL A 98 -2.99 12.20 -20.63
CA VAL A 98 -1.64 12.76 -20.55
C VAL A 98 -0.72 11.82 -21.34
N GLN A 99 -0.56 12.08 -22.64
CA GLN A 99 0.36 11.30 -23.47
C GLN A 99 1.78 11.33 -22.89
N PRO A 100 2.54 10.21 -22.92
CA PRO A 100 2.23 8.94 -23.61
C PRO A 100 1.44 7.91 -22.79
N ASN A 101 1.18 8.18 -21.51
CA ASN A 101 0.58 7.21 -20.60
C ASN A 101 -0.82 7.67 -20.21
N ASP A 102 -1.82 7.20 -20.95
CA ASP A 102 -3.23 7.55 -20.76
C ASP A 102 -3.83 6.81 -19.55
N TRP A 103 -3.30 7.11 -18.36
CA TRP A 103 -3.74 6.50 -17.11
C TRP A 103 -5.20 6.85 -16.79
N GLY A 104 -5.69 7.99 -17.27
CA GLY A 104 -7.12 8.33 -17.22
C GLY A 104 -7.98 7.24 -17.87
N ASN A 105 -7.59 6.77 -19.06
CA ASN A 105 -8.26 5.66 -19.73
C ASN A 105 -8.00 4.31 -19.04
N VAL A 106 -6.77 4.02 -18.60
CA VAL A 106 -6.46 2.77 -17.88
C VAL A 106 -7.34 2.62 -16.63
N CYS A 107 -7.46 3.69 -15.84
CA CYS A 107 -8.20 3.73 -14.58
C CYS A 107 -9.70 4.06 -14.72
N SER A 108 -10.17 4.31 -15.95
CA SER A 108 -11.61 4.35 -16.25
C SER A 108 -12.23 2.95 -16.25
N PHE A 109 -11.39 1.90 -16.33
CA PHE A 109 -11.80 0.51 -16.50
C PHE A 109 -12.76 0.29 -17.66
N ASP A 110 -12.66 1.13 -18.69
CA ASP A 110 -13.41 0.98 -19.93
C ASP A 110 -12.77 -0.15 -20.77
N PRO A 111 -13.48 -1.27 -21.01
CA PRO A 111 -12.95 -2.38 -21.78
C PRO A 111 -12.70 -2.03 -23.26
N ALA A 112 -13.28 -0.94 -23.78
CA ALA A 112 -12.97 -0.45 -25.12
C ALA A 112 -11.59 0.24 -25.20
N LYS A 113 -11.07 0.69 -24.05
CA LYS A 113 -9.83 1.48 -23.96
C LYS A 113 -8.69 0.75 -23.28
N ASN A 114 -9.00 -0.26 -22.48
CA ASN A 114 -8.02 -1.08 -21.79
C ASN A 114 -8.17 -2.55 -22.17
N VAL A 115 -7.10 -3.08 -22.77
CA VAL A 115 -7.09 -4.39 -23.42
C VAL A 115 -6.79 -5.55 -22.48
N TRP A 116 -6.44 -5.34 -21.21
CA TRP A 116 -6.13 -6.49 -20.34
C TRP A 116 -6.66 -6.35 -18.92
N GLY A 117 -7.29 -7.43 -18.44
CA GLY A 117 -7.67 -7.56 -17.05
C GLY A 117 -8.85 -6.70 -16.63
N ILE A 118 -9.72 -6.27 -17.56
CA ILE A 118 -10.92 -5.51 -17.22
C ILE A 118 -12.12 -6.44 -17.03
N CYS A 119 -12.77 -6.34 -15.87
CA CYS A 119 -13.96 -7.10 -15.54
C CYS A 119 -15.10 -6.76 -16.51
N THR A 120 -15.94 -7.74 -16.82
CA THR A 120 -17.28 -7.46 -17.35
C THR A 120 -18.11 -6.76 -16.27
N GLU A 121 -19.20 -6.13 -16.67
CA GLU A 121 -20.12 -5.49 -15.73
C GLU A 121 -20.64 -6.48 -14.67
N GLN A 122 -20.96 -7.71 -15.08
CA GLN A 122 -21.43 -8.74 -14.16
C GLN A 122 -20.34 -9.19 -13.17
N GLN A 123 -19.09 -9.33 -13.64
CA GLN A 123 -17.96 -9.66 -12.76
C GLN A 123 -17.76 -8.55 -11.71
N ALA A 124 -17.68 -7.29 -12.15
CA ALA A 124 -17.54 -6.14 -11.27
C ALA A 124 -18.69 -6.05 -10.27
N LYS A 125 -19.93 -6.30 -10.71
CA LYS A 125 -21.12 -6.38 -9.84
C LYS A 125 -20.97 -7.47 -8.77
N ASN A 126 -20.52 -8.67 -9.13
CA ASN A 126 -20.33 -9.77 -8.19
C ASN A 126 -19.27 -9.43 -7.12
N SER A 127 -18.14 -8.84 -7.53
CA SER A 127 -17.12 -8.33 -6.60
C SER A 127 -17.70 -7.28 -5.64
N PHE A 128 -18.49 -6.35 -6.16
CA PHE A 128 -19.11 -5.29 -5.39
C PHE A 128 -20.13 -5.82 -4.37
N GLU A 129 -21.00 -6.76 -4.75
CA GLU A 129 -21.97 -7.37 -3.84
C GLU A 129 -21.30 -8.16 -2.71
N LEU A 130 -20.15 -8.80 -2.98
CA LEU A 130 -19.37 -9.43 -1.93
C LEU A 130 -18.76 -8.39 -0.98
N ALA A 131 -18.18 -7.32 -1.54
CA ALA A 131 -17.56 -6.25 -0.78
C ALA A 131 -18.55 -5.51 0.14
N LYS A 132 -19.82 -5.36 -0.25
CA LYS A 132 -20.87 -4.81 0.63
C LYS A 132 -21.04 -5.58 1.93
N LYS A 133 -20.82 -6.89 1.90
CA LYS A 133 -21.03 -7.76 3.04
C LYS A 133 -19.76 -7.86 3.90
N LEU A 134 -18.59 -7.82 3.27
CA LEU A 134 -17.28 -7.91 3.92
C LEU A 134 -17.10 -6.86 5.03
N GLY A 135 -16.94 -7.32 6.28
CA GLY A 135 -16.67 -6.44 7.42
C GLY A 135 -17.69 -5.32 7.55
N GLY A 136 -18.97 -5.62 7.29
CA GLY A 136 -20.08 -4.66 7.29
C GLY A 136 -20.02 -3.63 6.18
N GLY A 137 -19.30 -3.89 5.08
CA GLY A 137 -19.14 -2.96 3.96
C GLY A 137 -18.06 -1.90 4.18
N SER A 138 -17.24 -2.02 5.22
CA SER A 138 -16.18 -1.04 5.53
C SER A 138 -15.14 -0.86 4.41
N ILE A 139 -14.97 -1.88 3.57
CA ILE A 139 -14.19 -1.78 2.33
C ILE A 139 -14.69 -0.68 1.39
N LEU A 140 -16.01 -0.45 1.33
CA LEU A 140 -16.60 0.53 0.42
C LEU A 140 -16.42 1.97 0.89
N GLN A 141 -16.00 2.16 2.15
CA GLN A 141 -15.78 3.47 2.75
C GLN A 141 -14.34 3.96 2.57
N LEU A 142 -13.43 3.09 2.11
CA LEU A 142 -12.03 3.45 1.96
C LEU A 142 -11.85 4.55 0.91
N SER A 143 -11.19 5.63 1.31
CA SER A 143 -10.77 6.71 0.44
C SER A 143 -9.24 6.77 0.32
N PRO A 144 -8.70 7.38 -0.76
CA PRO A 144 -7.27 7.64 -0.87
C PRO A 144 -6.73 8.45 0.32
N CYS A 145 -7.56 9.33 0.88
CA CYS A 145 -7.26 10.16 2.05
C CYS A 145 -6.98 9.33 3.31
N ASP A 146 -7.52 8.12 3.42
CA ASP A 146 -7.27 7.24 4.55
C ASP A 146 -5.92 6.52 4.44
N LEU A 147 -5.52 6.17 3.20
CA LEU A 147 -4.30 5.41 2.94
C LEU A 147 -3.05 6.28 2.87
N VAL A 148 -3.10 7.42 2.18
CA VAL A 148 -1.97 8.37 2.02
C VAL A 148 -1.26 8.69 3.35
N PRO A 149 -1.96 8.97 4.46
CA PRO A 149 -1.37 9.07 5.80
C PRO A 149 -0.25 8.08 6.13
N PHE A 150 -0.46 6.80 5.82
CA PHE A 150 0.48 5.73 6.14
C PHE A 150 1.67 5.68 5.19
N LEU A 151 1.57 6.32 4.03
CA LEU A 151 2.57 6.27 2.96
C LEU A 151 3.46 7.52 2.91
N ARG A 152 3.03 8.62 3.54
CA ARG A 152 3.81 9.88 3.59
C ARG A 152 5.21 9.64 4.14
N GLY A 153 6.21 10.16 3.44
CA GLY A 153 7.62 10.07 3.81
C GLY A 153 8.24 8.68 3.68
N ARG A 154 7.46 7.66 3.27
CA ARG A 154 7.88 6.26 3.20
C ARG A 154 7.92 5.77 1.74
N THR A 155 8.65 4.69 1.53
CA THR A 155 8.45 3.79 0.38
C THR A 155 7.58 2.61 0.80
N LEU A 156 6.53 2.34 0.03
CA LEU A 156 5.84 1.04 0.07
C LEU A 156 6.49 0.13 -0.98
N TRP A 157 7.26 -0.86 -0.52
CA TRP A 157 7.89 -1.88 -1.33
C TRP A 157 6.94 -3.06 -1.52
N LEU A 158 6.34 -3.15 -2.70
CA LEU A 158 5.55 -4.29 -3.14
C LEU A 158 6.48 -5.32 -3.78
N LEU A 159 6.73 -6.43 -3.07
CA LEU A 159 7.63 -7.49 -3.52
C LEU A 159 6.80 -8.73 -3.86
N GLY A 160 6.78 -9.16 -5.11
CA GLY A 160 6.03 -10.37 -5.44
C GLY A 160 5.76 -10.62 -6.90
N ASP A 161 4.86 -11.56 -7.18
CA ASP A 161 4.59 -12.04 -8.54
C ASP A 161 3.55 -11.18 -9.31
N SER A 162 2.90 -11.77 -10.31
CA SER A 162 1.88 -11.11 -11.13
C SER A 162 0.65 -10.64 -10.33
N HIS A 163 0.35 -11.23 -9.17
CA HIS A 163 -0.69 -10.71 -8.27
C HIS A 163 -0.25 -9.43 -7.55
N THR A 164 1.06 -9.24 -7.33
CA THR A 164 1.60 -7.98 -6.82
C THR A 164 1.58 -6.90 -7.90
N LYS A 165 1.82 -7.27 -9.17
CA LYS A 165 1.66 -6.35 -10.31
C LYS A 165 0.24 -5.82 -10.46
N THR A 166 -0.76 -6.68 -10.27
CA THR A 166 -2.17 -6.25 -10.30
C THR A 166 -2.54 -5.37 -9.09
N LEU A 167 -2.01 -5.66 -7.89
CA LEU A 167 -2.14 -4.74 -6.74
C LEU A 167 -1.48 -3.38 -7.01
N TYR A 168 -0.28 -3.35 -7.58
CA TYR A 168 0.41 -2.10 -7.91
C TYR A 168 -0.44 -1.23 -8.86
N ARG A 169 -1.04 -1.83 -9.89
CA ARG A 169 -1.99 -1.14 -10.78
C ARG A 169 -3.25 -0.66 -10.06
N ALA A 170 -3.80 -1.46 -9.15
CA ALA A 170 -4.95 -1.04 -8.35
C ALA A 170 -4.59 0.16 -7.46
N LEU A 171 -3.39 0.20 -6.87
CA LEU A 171 -2.90 1.34 -6.10
C LEU A 171 -2.70 2.58 -6.96
N GLN A 172 -2.18 2.44 -8.19
CA GLN A 172 -2.06 3.54 -9.14
C GLN A 172 -3.42 4.18 -9.45
N CYS A 173 -4.43 3.36 -9.73
CA CYS A 173 -5.77 3.86 -10.01
C CYS A 173 -6.51 4.37 -8.77
N PHE A 174 -6.29 3.76 -7.60
CA PHE A 174 -6.89 4.22 -6.36
C PHE A 174 -6.29 5.55 -5.90
N LEU A 175 -4.97 5.71 -6.00
CA LEU A 175 -4.23 6.91 -5.59
C LEU A 175 -4.03 7.89 -6.75
N PHE A 176 -4.88 7.83 -7.78
CA PHE A 176 -4.73 8.62 -9.00
C PHE A 176 -4.60 10.12 -8.69
N ASP A 177 -5.42 10.64 -7.77
CA ASP A 177 -5.40 12.07 -7.39
C ASP A 177 -4.17 12.49 -6.60
N PHE A 178 -3.42 11.52 -6.11
CA PHE A 178 -2.17 11.70 -5.38
C PHE A 178 -0.97 11.36 -6.23
N TRP A 179 -1.12 11.15 -7.53
CA TRP A 179 -0.03 10.73 -8.41
C TRP A 179 0.01 11.59 -9.68
N ASN A 180 1.22 11.92 -10.13
CA ASN A 180 1.45 12.66 -11.37
C ASN A 180 1.36 11.80 -12.66
N GLN A 181 0.87 10.56 -12.56
CA GLN A 181 0.69 9.63 -13.68
C GLN A 181 1.98 9.23 -14.41
N LYS A 182 3.14 9.40 -13.74
CA LYS A 182 4.46 8.99 -14.23
C LYS A 182 5.05 7.89 -13.36
N GLU A 183 5.52 6.84 -14.01
CA GLU A 183 6.41 5.86 -13.39
C GLU A 183 7.87 6.27 -13.57
N CYS A 184 8.71 5.85 -12.64
CA CYS A 184 10.16 6.02 -12.68
C CYS A 184 10.86 4.72 -12.29
N LYS A 185 12.18 4.66 -12.51
CA LYS A 185 13.02 3.57 -12.02
C LYS A 185 13.10 3.57 -10.50
N ILE A 186 13.32 2.41 -9.91
CA ILE A 186 13.49 2.20 -8.46
C ILE A 186 14.66 2.97 -7.85
N SER A 187 15.72 3.16 -8.64
CA SER A 187 16.94 3.89 -8.30
C SER A 187 17.38 4.72 -9.48
N THR A 188 18.03 5.85 -9.21
CA THR A 188 18.75 6.63 -10.21
C THR A 188 20.12 6.02 -10.52
N ASP A 189 20.63 5.14 -9.65
CA ASP A 189 21.86 4.39 -9.89
C ASP A 189 21.57 3.21 -10.85
N PRO A 190 22.18 3.18 -12.04
CA PRO A 190 22.03 2.08 -12.98
C PRO A 190 22.47 0.72 -12.41
N GLN A 191 23.43 0.69 -11.48
CA GLN A 191 23.93 -0.55 -10.89
C GLN A 191 22.88 -1.20 -9.99
N ASP A 192 22.16 -0.40 -9.18
CA ASP A 192 21.06 -0.91 -8.36
C ASP A 192 19.93 -1.50 -9.22
N VAL A 193 19.60 -0.82 -10.32
CA VAL A 193 18.59 -1.28 -11.28
C VAL A 193 19.04 -2.60 -11.91
N ALA A 194 20.31 -2.70 -12.32
CA ALA A 194 20.87 -3.91 -12.90
C ALA A 194 20.92 -5.07 -11.89
N ASP A 195 21.29 -4.81 -10.64
CA ASP A 195 21.36 -5.82 -9.59
C ASP A 195 19.97 -6.36 -9.21
N ILE A 196 18.95 -5.50 -9.18
CA ILE A 196 17.56 -5.91 -8.94
C ILE A 196 16.97 -6.70 -10.11
N ALA A 197 17.43 -6.44 -11.33
CA ALA A 197 17.00 -7.18 -12.51
C ALA A 197 17.53 -8.63 -12.57
N LYS A 198 18.60 -8.97 -11.84
CA LYS A 198 19.23 -10.31 -11.80
C LYS A 198 18.44 -11.34 -10.99
N GLN A 199 17.14 -11.44 -11.21
CA GLN A 199 16.30 -12.43 -10.54
C GLN A 199 16.22 -13.74 -11.34
N PRO A 200 16.25 -14.91 -10.67
CA PRO A 200 16.50 -16.19 -11.33
C PRO A 200 15.34 -16.71 -12.19
N ALA A 201 14.10 -16.32 -11.88
CA ALA A 201 12.92 -16.91 -12.52
C ALA A 201 12.46 -16.13 -13.76
N GLN A 202 12.55 -14.80 -13.73
CA GLN A 202 12.16 -13.94 -14.84
C GLN A 202 12.69 -12.51 -14.61
N GLU A 203 13.15 -11.86 -15.67
CA GLU A 203 13.29 -10.40 -15.67
C GLU A 203 11.92 -9.77 -15.40
N GLY A 204 11.81 -9.20 -14.22
CA GLY A 204 10.58 -8.67 -13.68
C GLY A 204 10.48 -7.15 -13.84
N VAL A 205 9.25 -6.63 -13.74
CA VAL A 205 9.04 -5.18 -13.68
C VAL A 205 9.54 -4.66 -12.34
N SER A 206 10.37 -3.63 -12.38
CA SER A 206 10.83 -2.91 -11.19
C SER A 206 10.73 -1.41 -11.40
N ASN A 207 9.61 -0.83 -10.96
CA ASN A 207 9.27 0.58 -11.17
C ASN A 207 8.72 1.18 -9.87
N CYS A 208 8.68 2.51 -9.79
CA CYS A 208 7.98 3.23 -8.74
C CYS A 208 7.04 4.29 -9.32
N PHE A 209 6.09 4.72 -8.51
CA PHE A 209 5.42 6.01 -8.68
C PHE A 209 5.45 6.82 -7.40
N HIS A 210 5.48 8.15 -7.55
CA HIS A 210 5.61 9.08 -6.43
C HIS A 210 4.25 9.68 -6.07
N LEU A 211 4.00 9.77 -4.77
CA LEU A 211 2.86 10.48 -4.23
C LEU A 211 3.16 11.99 -4.22
N THR A 212 2.18 12.77 -4.65
CA THR A 212 2.19 14.24 -4.67
C THR A 212 1.65 14.81 -3.36
N GLY A 213 1.96 16.08 -3.08
CA GLY A 213 1.49 16.78 -1.88
C GLY A 213 2.48 16.78 -0.70
N SER A 214 2.05 17.38 0.42
CA SER A 214 2.88 17.85 1.53
C SER A 214 3.66 16.80 2.32
N GLY A 215 3.38 15.50 2.12
CA GLY A 215 4.11 14.42 2.78
C GLY A 215 4.90 13.51 1.83
N GLY A 216 4.76 13.68 0.51
CA GLY A 216 5.41 12.83 -0.49
C GLY A 216 5.22 11.33 -0.23
N GLY A 217 6.25 10.56 -0.54
CA GLY A 217 6.26 9.10 -0.49
C GLY A 217 6.31 8.49 -1.89
N ARG A 218 6.56 7.18 -1.95
CA ARG A 218 6.54 6.45 -3.22
C ARG A 218 6.06 5.02 -3.01
N ILE A 219 5.48 4.45 -4.06
CA ILE A 219 5.11 3.03 -4.10
C ILE A 219 5.97 2.41 -5.18
N CYS A 220 6.70 1.37 -4.82
CA CYS A 220 7.61 0.67 -5.71
C CYS A 220 7.18 -0.79 -5.82
N ILE A 221 7.18 -1.31 -7.04
CA ILE A 221 7.06 -2.75 -7.28
C ILE A 221 8.43 -3.30 -7.65
N ILE A 222 8.76 -4.47 -7.09
CA ILE A 222 9.82 -5.33 -7.60
C ILE A 222 9.19 -6.70 -7.79
N SER A 223 9.20 -7.15 -9.04
CA SER A 223 8.69 -8.47 -9.38
C SER A 223 9.61 -9.53 -8.79
N VAL A 224 9.10 -10.30 -7.83
CA VAL A 224 9.77 -11.39 -7.12
C VAL A 224 8.90 -12.64 -7.24
N ALA A 225 9.25 -13.55 -8.15
CA ALA A 225 8.45 -14.73 -8.41
C ALA A 225 8.60 -15.80 -7.30
N LEU A 226 9.82 -16.03 -6.83
CA LEU A 226 10.16 -17.06 -5.86
C LEU A 226 10.55 -16.45 -4.52
N THR A 227 10.15 -17.12 -3.44
CA THR A 227 10.46 -16.70 -2.07
C THR A 227 11.97 -16.71 -1.82
N SER A 228 12.69 -17.69 -2.34
CA SER A 228 14.15 -17.76 -2.37
C SER A 228 14.84 -16.56 -3.02
N SER A 229 14.14 -15.66 -3.71
CA SER A 229 14.73 -14.42 -4.25
C SER A 229 14.73 -13.27 -3.23
N LEU A 230 13.95 -13.38 -2.15
CA LEU A 230 13.88 -12.35 -1.11
C LEU A 230 15.12 -12.34 -0.22
N VAL A 231 15.60 -13.53 0.16
CA VAL A 231 16.74 -13.75 1.07
C VAL A 231 17.52 -15.00 0.67
N ASN A 232 18.78 -15.10 1.08
CA ASN A 232 19.71 -16.19 0.81
C ASN A 232 19.87 -16.54 -0.68
N ASN A 233 19.74 -15.55 -1.55
CA ASN A 233 19.92 -15.72 -2.99
C ASN A 233 21.27 -15.17 -3.43
N THR A 234 22.21 -16.05 -3.81
CA THR A 234 23.54 -15.62 -4.28
C THR A 234 23.52 -15.02 -5.67
N ALA A 235 22.46 -15.24 -6.46
CA ALA A 235 22.30 -14.61 -7.78
C ALA A 235 21.87 -13.14 -7.68
N VAL A 236 21.28 -12.74 -6.55
CA VAL A 236 20.90 -11.35 -6.27
C VAL A 236 21.98 -10.72 -5.40
N ALA A 237 22.42 -9.51 -5.76
CA ALA A 237 23.43 -8.77 -4.99
C ALA A 237 23.01 -8.65 -3.51
N GLY A 238 23.98 -8.70 -2.59
CA GLY A 238 23.70 -8.63 -1.15
C GLY A 238 23.04 -9.88 -0.56
N GLY A 239 22.87 -10.96 -1.34
CA GLY A 239 22.29 -12.22 -0.87
C GLY A 239 20.76 -12.26 -0.91
N GLY A 240 20.11 -11.39 -1.67
CA GLY A 240 18.65 -11.34 -1.81
C GLY A 240 18.11 -9.93 -1.97
N ILE A 241 16.86 -9.79 -2.45
CA ILE A 241 16.23 -8.49 -2.70
C ILE A 241 16.06 -7.69 -1.40
N LEU A 242 15.68 -8.33 -0.29
CA LEU A 242 15.47 -7.61 0.98
C LEU A 242 16.79 -7.04 1.55
N PRO A 243 17.89 -7.82 1.69
CA PRO A 243 19.19 -7.28 2.04
C PRO A 243 19.66 -6.15 1.13
N LEU A 244 19.51 -6.31 -0.19
CA LEU A 244 19.92 -5.30 -1.17
C LEU A 244 19.19 -3.97 -0.96
N LEU A 245 17.86 -4.02 -0.82
CA LEU A 245 17.05 -2.84 -0.57
C LEU A 245 17.47 -2.15 0.73
N ARG A 246 17.63 -2.89 1.82
CA ARG A 246 17.95 -2.31 3.13
C ARG A 246 19.34 -1.69 3.19
N GLN A 247 20.31 -2.25 2.46
CA GLN A 247 21.66 -1.72 2.41
C GLN A 247 21.78 -0.43 1.58
N ARG A 248 20.93 -0.26 0.55
CA ARG A 248 21.17 0.76 -0.48
C ARG A 248 20.01 1.72 -0.75
N LEU A 249 18.76 1.28 -0.61
CA LEU A 249 17.59 1.96 -1.20
C LEU A 249 16.45 2.25 -0.23
N ALA A 250 16.30 1.43 0.81
CA ALA A 250 15.20 1.52 1.76
C ALA A 250 15.61 2.25 3.04
N LYS A 251 14.60 2.69 3.80
CA LYS A 251 14.77 3.28 5.14
C LYS A 251 14.06 2.44 6.19
N PRO A 252 14.48 2.46 7.47
CA PRO A 252 13.82 1.74 8.56
C PRO A 252 12.29 1.96 8.62
N GLU A 253 11.82 3.14 8.24
CA GLU A 253 10.40 3.50 8.19
C GLU A 253 9.68 3.00 6.93
N ASP A 254 10.35 2.43 5.94
CA ASP A 254 9.69 1.90 4.75
C ASP A 254 8.84 0.67 5.08
N ILE A 255 7.83 0.40 4.25
CA ILE A 255 6.88 -0.71 4.45
C ILE A 255 7.13 -1.75 3.37
N PHE A 256 7.33 -3.01 3.78
CA PHE A 256 7.50 -4.15 2.89
C PHE A 256 6.23 -4.98 2.86
N TYR A 257 5.58 -5.05 1.69
CA TYR A 257 4.37 -5.84 1.47
C TYR A 257 4.66 -6.94 0.46
N ILE A 258 4.82 -8.15 0.98
CA ILE A 258 5.38 -9.29 0.26
C ILE A 258 4.27 -10.24 -0.17
N ASN A 259 4.32 -10.74 -1.40
CA ASN A 259 3.49 -11.85 -1.84
C ASN A 259 4.23 -12.75 -2.84
N THR A 260 4.48 -13.99 -2.42
CA THR A 260 5.06 -15.03 -3.28
C THR A 260 4.33 -16.35 -3.03
N GLY A 261 4.27 -17.22 -4.04
CA GLY A 261 3.67 -18.54 -3.88
C GLY A 261 3.20 -19.17 -5.18
N THR A 262 2.57 -18.40 -6.06
CA THR A 262 2.00 -18.93 -7.31
C THR A 262 3.07 -19.61 -8.18
N TRP A 263 4.26 -19.02 -8.26
CA TRP A 263 5.35 -19.57 -9.07
C TRP A 263 6.01 -20.80 -8.49
N HIS A 264 5.91 -21.02 -7.18
CA HIS A 264 6.43 -22.24 -6.58
C HIS A 264 5.76 -23.46 -7.22
N ARG A 265 4.47 -23.41 -7.57
CA ARG A 265 3.76 -24.53 -8.22
C ARG A 265 4.28 -24.96 -9.60
N LYS A 266 5.21 -24.21 -10.20
CA LYS A 266 5.72 -24.49 -11.55
C LYS A 266 6.90 -25.46 -11.58
N THR A 267 7.55 -25.73 -10.45
CA THR A 267 8.60 -26.77 -10.36
C THR A 267 7.99 -28.06 -9.85
N PRO A 268 8.64 -29.24 -9.96
CA PRO A 268 8.23 -30.48 -9.28
C PRO A 268 8.60 -30.56 -7.79
N GLN A 269 9.61 -29.81 -7.34
CA GLN A 269 10.15 -29.80 -5.97
C GLN A 269 9.49 -28.76 -5.04
N TRP A 270 8.48 -28.07 -5.55
CA TRP A 270 7.81 -26.91 -4.95
C TRP A 270 7.32 -27.06 -3.51
N ALA A 271 6.74 -28.22 -3.16
CA ALA A 271 6.25 -28.46 -1.81
C ALA A 271 7.40 -28.50 -0.79
N SER A 272 8.55 -29.06 -1.20
CA SER A 272 9.73 -29.17 -0.36
C SER A 272 10.56 -27.88 -0.29
N GLU A 273 10.43 -26.98 -1.26
CA GLU A 273 11.22 -25.73 -1.31
C GLU A 273 10.51 -24.54 -0.64
N TYR A 274 9.18 -24.44 -0.77
CA TYR A 274 8.45 -23.25 -0.32
C TYR A 274 8.52 -23.04 1.20
N LYS A 275 8.41 -24.13 1.98
CA LYS A 275 8.48 -24.03 3.46
C LYS A 275 9.88 -23.58 3.93
N PRO A 276 11.00 -24.21 3.52
CA PRO A 276 12.33 -23.72 3.84
C PRO A 276 12.57 -22.26 3.44
N ASP A 277 12.09 -21.82 2.27
CA ASP A 277 12.22 -20.42 1.86
C ASP A 277 11.43 -19.47 2.78
N LEU A 278 10.23 -19.85 3.20
CA LEU A 278 9.44 -19.08 4.17
C LEU A 278 10.09 -19.07 5.55
N GLU A 279 10.70 -20.17 5.97
CA GLU A 279 11.48 -20.22 7.22
C GLU A 279 12.71 -19.31 7.14
N ALA A 280 13.40 -19.25 6.00
CA ALA A 280 14.51 -18.33 5.78
C ALA A 280 14.05 -16.87 5.83
N LEU A 281 12.93 -16.53 5.18
CA LEU A 281 12.32 -15.20 5.27
C LEU A 281 11.92 -14.85 6.72
N GLY A 282 11.30 -15.80 7.42
CA GLY A 282 10.89 -15.64 8.81
C GLY A 282 12.06 -15.38 9.74
N LYS A 283 13.12 -16.19 9.66
CA LYS A 283 14.38 -15.99 10.43
C LYS A 283 14.98 -14.62 10.15
N TYR A 284 15.10 -14.25 8.88
CA TYR A 284 15.62 -12.95 8.48
C TYR A 284 14.80 -11.80 9.07
N TYR A 285 13.47 -11.89 9.05
CA TYR A 285 12.62 -10.89 9.69
C TYR A 285 12.83 -10.87 11.22
N GLN A 286 12.85 -12.02 11.88
CA GLN A 286 13.07 -12.12 13.33
C GLN A 286 14.38 -11.45 13.77
N GLU A 287 15.45 -11.64 13.00
CA GLU A 287 16.78 -11.06 13.25
C GLU A 287 16.81 -9.54 13.04
N THR A 288 15.99 -9.02 12.12
CA THR A 288 16.08 -7.63 11.66
C THR A 288 14.93 -6.74 12.10
N ARG A 289 13.85 -7.29 12.67
CA ARG A 289 12.60 -6.57 13.00
C ARG A 289 12.77 -5.42 13.98
N ASN A 290 13.86 -5.38 14.75
CA ASN A 290 14.15 -4.27 15.66
C ASN A 290 14.49 -2.98 14.89
N GLU A 291 15.12 -3.12 13.72
CA GLU A 291 15.47 -2.01 12.83
C GLU A 291 14.47 -1.88 11.68
N TRP A 292 13.93 -3.00 11.20
CA TRP A 292 13.03 -3.08 10.04
C TRP A 292 11.70 -3.74 10.39
N PRO A 293 10.88 -3.14 11.28
CA PRO A 293 9.69 -3.78 11.83
C PRO A 293 8.55 -3.93 10.81
N HIS A 294 8.51 -3.09 9.78
CA HIS A 294 7.33 -2.91 8.93
C HIS A 294 7.29 -3.89 7.75
N MET A 295 7.17 -5.19 8.06
CA MET A 295 7.02 -6.23 7.04
C MET A 295 5.69 -6.96 7.20
N LEU A 296 4.99 -7.13 6.09
CA LEU A 296 3.73 -7.85 5.98
C LEU A 296 3.83 -8.88 4.87
N PHE A 297 3.29 -10.08 5.10
CA PHE A 297 3.16 -11.10 4.06
C PHE A 297 1.70 -11.26 3.66
N ARG A 298 1.35 -10.95 2.43
CA ARG A 298 0.01 -11.17 1.89
C ARG A 298 -0.12 -12.61 1.41
N GLU A 299 -1.20 -13.26 1.82
CA GLU A 299 -1.60 -14.56 1.29
C GLU A 299 -1.78 -14.56 -0.24
N THR A 300 -1.49 -15.70 -0.85
CA THR A 300 -1.68 -15.90 -2.29
C THR A 300 -3.17 -16.10 -2.58
N PRO A 301 -3.78 -15.38 -3.55
CA PRO A 301 -5.20 -15.54 -3.84
C PRO A 301 -5.53 -16.93 -4.41
N ALA A 302 -6.80 -17.33 -4.34
CA ALA A 302 -7.28 -18.60 -4.87
C ALA A 302 -7.07 -18.70 -6.38
N VAL A 303 -6.69 -19.90 -6.81
CA VAL A 303 -6.69 -20.33 -8.20
C VAL A 303 -7.85 -21.27 -8.39
N HIS A 304 -8.68 -20.99 -9.38
CA HIS A 304 -9.85 -21.81 -9.68
C HIS A 304 -9.50 -22.87 -10.73
N PRO A 305 -10.05 -24.10 -10.61
CA PRO A 305 -9.90 -25.10 -11.66
C PRO A 305 -10.45 -24.56 -12.99
N ALA A 306 -9.80 -24.93 -14.08
CA ALA A 306 -10.22 -24.52 -15.42
C ALA A 306 -11.01 -25.65 -16.08
N ASP A 307 -12.20 -25.34 -16.60
CA ASP A 307 -12.87 -26.16 -17.60
C ASP A 307 -12.57 -25.58 -18.97
N THR A 308 -11.55 -26.12 -19.63
CA THR A 308 -11.09 -25.65 -20.95
C THR A 308 -12.07 -25.97 -22.06
N ALA A 309 -12.92 -26.99 -21.89
CA ALA A 309 -13.92 -27.37 -22.88
C ALA A 309 -15.09 -26.37 -22.90
N ARG A 310 -15.56 -25.95 -21.72
CA ARG A 310 -16.59 -24.90 -21.59
C ARG A 310 -16.02 -23.49 -21.51
N ASN A 311 -14.70 -23.38 -21.42
CA ASN A 311 -13.98 -22.11 -21.33
C ASN A 311 -14.41 -21.26 -20.13
N VAL A 312 -14.52 -21.90 -18.95
CA VAL A 312 -14.95 -21.28 -17.70
C VAL A 312 -14.03 -21.69 -16.55
N CYS A 313 -13.92 -20.83 -15.55
CA CYS A 313 -13.35 -21.21 -14.26
C CYS A 313 -14.43 -21.91 -13.42
N LEU A 314 -14.03 -22.92 -12.65
CA LEU A 314 -14.92 -23.71 -11.80
C LEU A 314 -14.82 -23.24 -10.34
N PRO A 315 -15.92 -23.25 -9.59
CA PRO A 315 -15.88 -22.92 -8.16
C PRO A 315 -15.00 -23.91 -7.40
N LEU A 316 -14.48 -23.47 -6.25
CA LEU A 316 -13.82 -24.37 -5.31
C LEU A 316 -14.86 -25.07 -4.44
N ASP A 317 -14.99 -26.38 -4.59
CA ASP A 317 -15.96 -27.19 -3.85
C ASP A 317 -15.62 -27.29 -2.36
N GLY A 318 -16.65 -27.15 -1.51
CA GLY A 318 -16.51 -27.29 -0.06
C GLY A 318 -15.89 -26.09 0.67
N TYR A 319 -15.75 -24.94 0.00
CA TYR A 319 -15.31 -23.68 0.60
C TYR A 319 -16.52 -22.83 0.98
N ASN A 320 -16.70 -22.59 2.28
CA ASN A 320 -17.79 -21.78 2.80
C ASN A 320 -17.24 -20.44 3.29
N TYR A 321 -17.58 -19.37 2.58
CA TYR A 321 -17.20 -18.02 2.97
C TYR A 321 -18.34 -17.33 3.70
N ASP A 322 -18.12 -16.93 4.94
CA ASP A 322 -19.03 -16.05 5.66
C ASP A 322 -18.62 -14.59 5.39
N PRO A 323 -19.40 -13.85 4.60
CA PRO A 323 -19.02 -12.50 4.25
C PRO A 323 -19.19 -11.51 5.41
N SER A 324 -19.98 -11.84 6.45
CA SER A 324 -20.15 -10.94 7.60
C SER A 324 -18.90 -10.90 8.47
N SER A 325 -18.30 -12.06 8.74
CA SER A 325 -17.04 -12.19 9.48
C SER A 325 -15.79 -12.12 8.60
N GLY A 326 -15.94 -12.31 7.29
CA GLY A 326 -14.82 -12.48 6.35
C GLY A 326 -14.06 -13.79 6.55
N MET A 327 -14.63 -14.73 7.31
CA MET A 327 -14.02 -16.02 7.58
C MET A 327 -14.34 -17.03 6.48
N LEU A 328 -13.36 -17.88 6.21
CA LEU A 328 -13.48 -19.02 5.30
C LEU A 328 -13.41 -20.31 6.12
N SER A 329 -14.42 -21.15 6.02
CA SER A 329 -14.45 -22.49 6.60
C SER A 329 -14.47 -23.55 5.50
N LEU A 330 -13.92 -24.72 5.79
CA LEU A 330 -13.93 -25.87 4.89
C LEU A 330 -15.01 -26.86 5.34
N ALA A 331 -15.80 -27.35 4.38
CA ALA A 331 -16.69 -28.47 4.61
C ALA A 331 -15.87 -29.74 4.95
N SER A 332 -16.46 -30.65 5.72
CA SER A 332 -15.82 -31.93 6.10
C SER A 332 -15.52 -32.83 4.89
N THR A 333 -16.14 -32.55 3.74
CA THR A 333 -15.90 -33.24 2.47
C THR A 333 -14.62 -32.80 1.76
N VAL A 334 -14.03 -31.66 2.15
CA VAL A 334 -12.76 -31.21 1.57
C VAL A 334 -11.64 -32.11 2.08
N ASN A 335 -11.04 -32.88 1.18
CA ASN A 335 -9.92 -33.72 1.52
C ASN A 335 -8.65 -32.85 1.74
N THR A 336 -8.45 -32.37 2.96
CA THR A 336 -7.26 -31.59 3.32
C THR A 336 -5.97 -32.40 3.32
N SER A 337 -6.05 -33.73 3.14
CA SER A 337 -4.88 -34.59 2.92
C SER A 337 -4.44 -34.67 1.46
N ASP A 338 -5.28 -34.23 0.51
CA ASP A 338 -4.86 -34.03 -0.89
C ASP A 338 -3.98 -32.78 -1.00
N SER A 339 -2.70 -32.97 -0.75
CA SER A 339 -1.71 -31.90 -0.86
C SER A 339 -1.61 -31.37 -2.29
N ILE A 340 -1.86 -32.16 -3.33
CA ILE A 340 -1.76 -31.66 -4.70
C ILE A 340 -2.92 -30.70 -5.00
N GLY A 341 -4.16 -31.11 -4.73
CA GLY A 341 -5.36 -30.29 -4.94
C GLY A 341 -5.36 -29.02 -4.10
N MET A 342 -5.01 -29.12 -2.81
CA MET A 342 -4.92 -27.95 -1.93
C MET A 342 -3.86 -26.95 -2.39
N TRP A 343 -2.74 -27.41 -2.93
CA TRP A 343 -1.73 -26.48 -3.44
C TRP A 343 -2.12 -25.89 -4.79
N ALA A 344 -2.79 -26.67 -5.65
CA ALA A 344 -3.29 -26.21 -6.94
C ALA A 344 -4.25 -25.02 -6.79
N ASN A 345 -5.03 -24.95 -5.71
CA ASN A 345 -5.97 -23.84 -5.44
C ASN A 345 -5.46 -22.75 -4.47
N SER A 346 -4.16 -22.75 -4.15
CA SER A 346 -3.48 -21.86 -3.22
C SER A 346 -3.74 -22.09 -1.72
N TYR A 347 -4.70 -22.93 -1.33
CA TYR A 347 -4.98 -23.19 0.08
C TYR A 347 -3.76 -23.79 0.80
N GLY A 348 -3.11 -24.77 0.17
CA GLY A 348 -1.92 -25.45 0.67
C GLY A 348 -0.74 -24.49 0.88
N LEU A 349 -0.50 -23.56 -0.05
CA LEU A 349 0.50 -22.51 0.12
C LEU A 349 0.18 -21.65 1.35
N ASN A 350 -1.05 -21.17 1.45
CA ASN A 350 -1.44 -20.28 2.54
C ASN A 350 -1.46 -21.00 3.88
N LYS A 351 -1.76 -22.31 3.92
CA LYS A 351 -1.59 -23.14 5.10
C LYS A 351 -0.14 -23.11 5.58
N VAL A 352 0.83 -23.35 4.69
CA VAL A 352 2.26 -23.26 5.04
C VAL A 352 2.64 -21.86 5.53
N VAL A 353 2.15 -20.80 4.86
CA VAL A 353 2.39 -19.41 5.29
C VAL A 353 1.86 -19.16 6.71
N ARG A 354 0.62 -19.58 7.00
CA ARG A 354 -0.04 -19.43 8.32
C ARG A 354 0.63 -20.24 9.41
N GLU A 355 1.18 -21.41 9.07
CA GLU A 355 1.90 -22.26 10.02
C GLU A 355 3.32 -21.76 10.28
N THR A 356 4.02 -21.26 9.25
CA THR A 356 5.45 -20.91 9.35
C THR A 356 5.70 -19.49 9.82
N LEU A 357 5.17 -18.46 9.13
CA LEU A 357 5.59 -17.07 9.35
C LEU A 357 5.23 -16.51 10.74
N PRO A 358 4.07 -16.84 11.34
CA PRO A 358 3.74 -16.37 12.68
C PRO A 358 4.71 -16.84 13.77
N GLN A 359 5.40 -17.98 13.59
CA GLN A 359 6.43 -18.46 14.53
C GLN A 359 7.59 -17.46 14.67
N PHE A 360 7.83 -16.65 13.64
CA PHE A 360 8.85 -15.60 13.60
C PHE A 360 8.28 -14.20 13.91
N GLY A 361 6.98 -14.11 14.19
CA GLY A 361 6.26 -12.86 14.43
C GLY A 361 5.99 -12.04 13.16
N LEU A 362 6.16 -12.61 11.97
CA LEU A 362 5.82 -11.94 10.71
C LEU A 362 4.32 -12.06 10.47
N TYR A 363 3.65 -10.91 10.33
CA TYR A 363 2.19 -10.87 10.19
C TYR A 363 1.74 -11.26 8.79
N THR A 364 0.80 -12.20 8.74
CA THR A 364 0.15 -12.67 7.51
C THR A 364 -1.17 -11.92 7.28
N VAL A 365 -1.30 -11.24 6.15
CA VAL A 365 -2.51 -10.53 5.76
C VAL A 365 -3.49 -11.52 5.11
N PRO A 366 -4.72 -11.70 5.67
CA PRO A 366 -5.65 -12.77 5.30
C PRO A 366 -6.43 -12.47 4.00
N ALA A 367 -5.70 -12.15 2.94
CA ALA A 367 -6.27 -11.76 1.65
C ALA A 367 -6.81 -12.93 0.82
N TYR A 368 -6.56 -14.19 1.23
CA TYR A 368 -7.09 -15.36 0.53
C TYR A 368 -8.59 -15.52 0.74
N ASN A 369 -9.12 -15.26 1.93
CA ASN A 369 -10.45 -15.73 2.31
C ASN A 369 -11.59 -15.28 1.38
N MET A 370 -11.51 -14.06 0.83
CA MET A 370 -12.54 -13.56 -0.09
C MET A 370 -12.37 -14.01 -1.54
N THR A 371 -11.30 -14.76 -1.85
CA THR A 371 -10.98 -15.16 -3.23
C THR A 371 -11.67 -16.46 -3.68
N PRO A 372 -11.88 -17.51 -2.84
CA PRO A 372 -12.66 -18.70 -3.23
C PRO A 372 -14.07 -18.44 -3.77
N PRO A 373 -14.89 -17.51 -3.24
CA PRO A 373 -16.22 -17.25 -3.80
C PRO A 373 -16.17 -16.42 -5.10
N LEU A 374 -15.00 -15.95 -5.54
CA LEU A 374 -14.83 -15.03 -6.67
C LEU A 374 -14.38 -15.73 -7.95
N VAL A 375 -14.81 -16.97 -8.19
CA VAL A 375 -14.53 -17.74 -9.42
C VAL A 375 -14.81 -16.94 -10.70
N ASP A 376 -15.90 -16.19 -10.72
CA ASP A 376 -16.28 -15.42 -11.91
C ASP A 376 -15.40 -14.19 -12.12
N ASN A 377 -14.58 -13.75 -11.16
CA ASN A 377 -13.80 -12.51 -11.25
C ASN A 377 -12.41 -12.68 -11.85
N HIS A 378 -12.19 -13.81 -12.52
CA HIS A 378 -10.98 -14.04 -13.28
C HIS A 378 -10.97 -13.29 -14.61
N VAL A 379 -9.78 -13.06 -15.17
CA VAL A 379 -9.60 -12.51 -16.52
C VAL A 379 -9.96 -13.59 -17.56
N ALA A 380 -11.22 -14.02 -17.57
CA ALA A 380 -11.69 -15.06 -18.49
C ALA A 380 -11.60 -14.53 -19.94
N MET A 381 -10.70 -15.14 -20.74
CA MET A 381 -10.50 -15.01 -22.20
C MET A 381 -10.43 -13.63 -22.87
N ARG A 382 -10.69 -12.52 -22.18
CA ARG A 382 -10.65 -11.19 -22.79
C ARG A 382 -9.23 -10.88 -23.24
N ASN A 383 -9.03 -10.90 -24.56
CA ASN A 383 -7.75 -10.65 -25.25
C ASN A 383 -6.64 -11.67 -24.95
N SER A 384 -7.01 -12.88 -24.51
CA SER A 384 -6.11 -14.04 -24.40
C SER A 384 -6.78 -15.24 -25.05
N ALA A 385 -6.06 -15.95 -25.91
CA ALA A 385 -6.54 -17.23 -26.47
C ALA A 385 -6.67 -18.34 -25.41
N ALA A 386 -6.12 -18.12 -24.21
CA ALA A 386 -6.16 -19.07 -23.11
C ALA A 386 -7.01 -18.51 -21.95
N LEU A 387 -7.88 -19.38 -21.43
CA LEU A 387 -8.59 -19.20 -20.16
C LEU A 387 -7.59 -18.98 -19.01
N ASP A 388 -7.76 -17.87 -18.28
CA ASP A 388 -6.92 -17.52 -17.14
C ASP A 388 -7.75 -17.59 -15.85
N CYS A 389 -7.63 -18.69 -15.11
CA CYS A 389 -8.26 -18.88 -13.79
C CYS A 389 -7.31 -18.61 -12.62
N LEU A 390 -6.27 -17.81 -12.89
CA LEU A 390 -5.25 -17.41 -11.93
C LEU A 390 -5.40 -15.91 -11.62
N HIS A 391 -5.36 -15.05 -12.64
CA HIS A 391 -5.40 -13.61 -12.44
C HIS A 391 -6.84 -13.09 -12.31
N TYR A 392 -7.00 -12.07 -11.48
CA TYR A 392 -8.29 -11.41 -11.26
C TYR A 392 -8.40 -10.16 -12.11
N CYS A 393 -9.61 -9.88 -12.60
CA CYS A 393 -9.91 -8.67 -13.35
C CYS A 393 -10.09 -7.45 -12.42
N GLN A 394 -10.13 -6.26 -13.03
CA GLN A 394 -10.31 -4.95 -12.40
C GLN A 394 -11.47 -4.20 -13.07
N PRO A 395 -12.30 -3.45 -12.33
CA PRO A 395 -12.31 -3.35 -10.88
C PRO A 395 -12.81 -4.66 -10.23
N GLY A 396 -12.15 -5.12 -9.18
CA GLY A 396 -12.50 -6.35 -8.49
C GLY A 396 -11.55 -6.67 -7.33
N MET A 397 -11.04 -7.90 -7.32
CA MET A 397 -10.18 -8.39 -6.24
C MET A 397 -8.91 -7.54 -6.00
N PRO A 398 -8.23 -7.01 -7.04
CA PRO A 398 -7.05 -6.17 -6.82
C PRO A 398 -7.30 -4.92 -5.96
N GLU A 399 -8.47 -4.30 -6.10
CA GLU A 399 -8.92 -3.17 -5.29
C GLU A 399 -9.22 -3.61 -3.85
N ALA A 400 -9.77 -4.81 -3.66
CA ALA A 400 -9.94 -5.35 -2.32
C ALA A 400 -8.62 -5.63 -1.60
N TRP A 401 -7.55 -5.96 -2.31
CA TRP A 401 -6.21 -6.04 -1.70
C TRP A 401 -5.69 -4.68 -1.21
N VAL A 402 -6.07 -3.56 -1.84
CA VAL A 402 -5.75 -2.22 -1.34
C VAL A 402 -6.39 -2.02 0.04
N TRP A 403 -7.64 -2.49 0.22
CA TRP A 403 -8.28 -2.46 1.52
C TRP A 403 -7.61 -3.35 2.55
N TYR A 404 -7.20 -4.58 2.21
CA TYR A 404 -6.46 -5.43 3.14
C TYR A 404 -5.12 -4.82 3.58
N LEU A 405 -4.42 -4.16 2.66
CA LEU A 405 -3.22 -3.40 2.96
C LEU A 405 -3.54 -2.28 3.96
N TYR A 406 -4.53 -1.44 3.64
CA TYR A 406 -4.97 -0.37 4.53
C TYR A 406 -5.40 -0.89 5.90
N ASN A 407 -6.19 -1.98 5.95
CA ASN A 407 -6.70 -2.52 7.20
C ASN A 407 -5.55 -3.00 8.10
N ALA A 408 -4.53 -3.66 7.53
CA ALA A 408 -3.33 -4.04 8.27
C ALA A 408 -2.60 -2.80 8.83
N MET A 409 -2.48 -1.72 8.05
CA MET A 409 -1.87 -0.47 8.52
C MET A 409 -2.70 0.21 9.62
N ARG A 410 -4.02 0.31 9.42
CA ARG A 410 -4.98 0.89 10.37
C ARG A 410 -4.94 0.18 11.72
N GLU A 411 -4.85 -1.14 11.71
CA GLU A 411 -4.74 -1.98 12.91
C GLU A 411 -3.33 -1.97 13.53
N SER A 412 -2.41 -1.11 13.05
CA SER A 412 -1.02 -1.06 13.49
C SER A 412 -0.28 -2.40 13.39
N ARG A 413 -0.64 -3.26 12.42
CA ARG A 413 0.08 -4.51 12.16
C ARG A 413 1.51 -4.19 11.75
N ALA A 414 2.46 -5.02 12.18
CA ALA A 414 3.90 -4.78 11.99
C ALA A 414 4.38 -3.39 12.49
N GLY A 415 3.70 -2.82 13.49
CA GLY A 415 4.04 -1.51 14.06
C GLY A 415 3.82 -0.32 13.12
N ILE A 416 3.14 -0.52 11.99
CA ILE A 416 2.95 0.54 10.99
C ILE A 416 2.01 1.60 11.55
N ARG A 417 2.47 2.85 11.54
CA ARG A 417 1.69 4.01 11.97
C ARG A 417 1.99 5.18 11.03
N PRO A 418 1.05 6.12 10.83
CA PRO A 418 1.34 7.34 10.09
C PRO A 418 2.54 8.05 10.71
N LEU A 419 3.48 8.51 9.89
CA LEU A 419 4.61 9.29 10.40
C LEU A 419 4.12 10.66 10.89
N PRO A 420 4.74 11.23 11.94
CA PRO A 420 4.52 12.61 12.31
C PRO A 420 4.76 13.51 11.10
N LEU A 421 3.86 14.47 10.89
CA LEU A 421 4.07 15.48 9.87
C LEU A 421 5.27 16.33 10.27
N THR A 422 6.33 16.28 9.48
CA THR A 422 7.44 17.23 9.57
C THR A 422 6.94 18.57 9.05
N ILE A 423 6.27 19.33 9.91
CA ILE A 423 5.98 20.74 9.62
C ILE A 423 7.34 21.43 9.61
N SER A 424 7.83 21.80 8.42
CA SER A 424 9.06 22.58 8.31
C SER A 424 8.89 23.86 9.14
N GLU A 425 9.79 24.13 10.08
CA GLU A 425 9.77 25.33 10.93
C GLU A 425 9.68 26.64 10.12
N SER A 426 10.14 26.62 8.86
CA SER A 426 9.99 27.73 7.91
C SER A 426 8.54 28.15 7.67
N SER A 427 7.59 27.22 7.76
CA SER A 427 6.15 27.48 7.60
C SER A 427 5.47 28.02 8.86
N LEU A 428 6.04 27.74 10.04
CA LEU A 428 5.58 28.29 11.32
C LEU A 428 6.10 29.71 11.55
N ALA A 429 7.31 30.03 11.08
CA ALA A 429 7.88 31.38 11.18
C ALA A 429 7.14 32.44 10.33
N ALA A 430 6.49 32.02 9.24
CA ALA A 430 5.71 32.92 8.37
C ALA A 430 4.31 33.26 8.91
N ALA A 431 3.81 32.50 9.90
CA ALA A 431 2.46 32.64 10.43
C ALA A 431 2.38 33.46 11.73
N VAL A 432 3.51 33.94 12.26
CA VAL A 432 3.49 34.90 13.38
C VAL A 432 3.29 36.30 12.79
N PRO A 433 2.12 36.93 12.97
CA PRO A 433 1.99 38.33 12.60
C PRO A 433 3.01 39.12 13.43
N LYS A 434 3.92 39.81 12.76
CA LYS A 434 4.78 40.81 13.41
C LYS A 434 3.85 41.79 14.11
N SER A 435 3.77 41.73 15.43
CA SER A 435 3.09 42.74 16.22
C SER A 435 3.84 44.05 15.96
N SER A 436 3.26 44.90 15.11
CA SER A 436 3.72 46.27 14.95
C SER A 436 3.63 46.92 16.34
N SER A 437 4.79 47.27 16.89
CA SER A 437 4.92 48.10 18.06
C SER A 437 4.15 49.41 17.83
N SER A 438 3.02 49.55 18.52
CA SER A 438 2.26 50.78 18.57
C SER A 438 3.09 51.86 19.25
N SER A 439 3.50 52.85 18.46
CA SER A 439 4.07 54.10 18.92
C SER A 439 3.08 54.80 19.87
N SER A 440 3.57 55.21 21.02
CA SER A 440 2.87 56.05 21.98
C SER A 440 2.53 57.40 21.35
N ALA A 441 1.25 57.65 21.09
CA ALA A 441 0.75 58.97 20.71
C ALA A 441 -0.20 59.48 21.79
N SER A 442 0.22 60.59 22.40
CA SER A 442 -0.45 61.32 23.47
C SER A 442 -1.89 61.70 23.13
N ILE A 443 -2.80 61.37 24.05
CA ILE A 443 -4.18 61.83 24.06
C ILE A 443 -4.18 63.35 24.34
N LYS A 444 -4.62 64.14 23.35
CA LYS A 444 -5.16 65.49 23.58
C LYS A 444 -6.65 65.46 23.31
N THR A 445 -7.39 65.85 24.34
CA THR A 445 -8.82 66.10 24.37
C THR A 445 -9.20 67.29 23.48
N ARG A 446 -10.29 67.14 22.70
CA ARG A 446 -11.38 68.14 22.61
C ARG A 446 -12.53 67.67 21.72
N ASP A 447 -13.69 67.70 22.37
CA ASP A 447 -15.03 68.11 21.93
C ASP A 447 -15.55 67.85 20.50
N SER A 448 -16.61 67.03 20.48
CA SER A 448 -18.00 67.39 20.16
C SER A 448 -18.26 68.19 18.88
N SER A 449 -18.95 67.58 17.91
CA SER A 449 -20.27 68.00 17.36
C SER A 449 -20.60 67.40 15.98
N ALA A 450 -21.90 67.13 15.78
CA ALA A 450 -22.66 67.01 14.52
C ALA A 450 -22.47 65.72 13.69
N LEU A 451 -23.40 64.75 13.67
CA LEU A 451 -24.76 64.71 13.06
C LEU A 451 -24.81 64.76 11.50
N ARG A 452 -25.28 63.63 10.95
CA ARG A 452 -26.14 63.42 9.76
C ARG A 452 -25.55 63.18 8.35
N THR A 453 -26.13 62.10 7.78
CA THR A 453 -26.60 61.86 6.40
C THR A 453 -25.60 61.58 5.27
N ALA A 454 -25.48 60.28 4.99
CA ALA A 454 -25.93 59.56 3.79
C ALA A 454 -25.72 60.13 2.35
N ALA A 455 -25.32 59.17 1.49
CA ALA A 455 -25.44 59.06 0.03
C ALA A 455 -24.27 59.63 -0.81
N PRO A 456 -24.10 59.23 -2.10
CA PRO A 456 -24.31 57.92 -2.75
C PRO A 456 -23.10 57.52 -3.63
N ALA A 457 -23.28 56.45 -4.40
CA ALA A 457 -22.42 55.89 -5.44
C ALA A 457 -21.70 56.91 -6.36
N SER A 458 -20.50 56.58 -6.82
CA SER A 458 -20.27 56.07 -8.18
C SER A 458 -18.83 56.31 -8.70
N GLN A 459 -18.46 55.45 -9.66
CA GLN A 459 -17.47 55.64 -10.73
C GLN A 459 -15.97 55.47 -10.42
N ALA A 460 -15.52 54.29 -10.85
CA ALA A 460 -14.51 54.10 -11.89
C ALA A 460 -13.13 54.76 -11.72
N LYS A 461 -12.12 53.93 -11.47
CA LYS A 461 -10.79 54.14 -12.06
C LYS A 461 -10.11 52.81 -12.41
N LYS A 462 -9.57 52.82 -13.63
CA LYS A 462 -8.77 51.79 -14.29
C LYS A 462 -7.52 51.39 -13.49
N SER A 463 -7.08 50.17 -13.80
CA SER A 463 -5.70 49.68 -13.78
C SER A 463 -5.16 49.20 -12.42
N LEU A 464 -4.98 47.89 -12.28
CA LEU A 464 -3.65 47.30 -12.32
C LEU A 464 -3.77 45.78 -12.45
N LEU A 465 -3.23 45.25 -13.55
CA LEU A 465 -2.83 43.85 -13.66
C LEU A 465 -1.74 43.62 -12.62
N GLN A 466 -2.06 42.94 -11.52
CA GLN A 466 -1.06 42.41 -10.61
C GLN A 466 -1.08 40.88 -10.75
N GLN A 467 -0.04 40.37 -11.43
CA GLN A 467 0.36 38.98 -11.37
C GLN A 467 0.53 38.58 -9.90
N GLN A 468 -0.40 37.77 -9.39
CA GLN A 468 -0.09 36.91 -8.27
C GLN A 468 0.61 35.67 -8.83
N GLN A 469 1.93 35.62 -8.64
CA GLN A 469 2.68 34.36 -8.73
C GLN A 469 2.21 33.45 -7.59
N PRO A 470 1.87 32.17 -7.85
CA PRO A 470 1.80 31.18 -6.80
C PRO A 470 3.22 30.87 -6.30
N LEU A 471 3.41 30.99 -4.99
CA LEU A 471 4.58 30.55 -4.25
C LEU A 471 4.90 29.08 -4.55
N GLY A 472 6.21 28.80 -4.68
CA GLY A 472 6.78 27.62 -5.31
C GLY A 472 6.28 26.27 -4.81
N GLN A 473 5.76 25.48 -5.75
CA GLN A 473 5.67 24.04 -5.63
C GLN A 473 7.05 23.43 -5.88
N GLY A 474 7.52 22.56 -5.00
CA GLY A 474 8.69 21.70 -5.28
C GLY A 474 8.38 20.78 -6.45
N GLN A 475 8.81 21.17 -7.66
CA GLN A 475 8.61 20.41 -8.88
C GLN A 475 9.74 19.39 -9.06
N TYR A 476 9.40 18.10 -9.04
CA TYR A 476 10.28 17.06 -9.56
C TYR A 476 10.21 17.09 -11.09
N ALA A 477 11.30 17.51 -11.74
CA ALA A 477 11.41 17.45 -13.20
C ALA A 477 11.92 16.06 -13.60
N CYS A 478 11.15 15.37 -14.46
CA CYS A 478 11.60 14.12 -15.08
C CYS A 478 11.84 14.39 -16.58
N THR A 479 13.06 14.18 -17.06
CA THR A 479 13.46 14.43 -18.45
C THR A 479 13.45 13.13 -19.27
N PRO A 480 13.13 13.17 -20.59
CA PRO A 480 13.23 12.01 -21.47
C PRO A 480 14.70 11.68 -21.77
N SER A 481 15.07 10.40 -21.72
CA SER A 481 16.38 9.91 -22.17
C SER A 481 16.26 9.24 -23.54
N THR A 482 16.94 9.77 -24.56
CA THR A 482 17.01 9.16 -25.89
C THR A 482 18.11 8.11 -25.94
N ILE A 483 17.76 6.83 -26.11
CA ILE A 483 18.74 5.75 -26.38
C ILE A 483 18.63 5.39 -27.86
N ARG A 484 19.71 5.62 -28.64
CA ARG A 484 19.84 5.13 -30.03
C ARG A 484 20.30 3.67 -29.98
N LEU A 485 19.51 2.76 -30.55
CA LEU A 485 19.92 1.38 -30.82
C LEU A 485 20.36 1.28 -32.28
N SER A 486 21.62 0.89 -32.51
CA SER A 486 22.15 0.52 -33.82
C SER A 486 21.90 -0.98 -34.07
N SER A 487 21.13 -1.32 -35.11
CA SER A 487 20.90 -2.70 -35.53
C SER A 487 21.95 -3.13 -36.56
N SER A 488 22.75 -4.15 -36.25
CA SER A 488 23.54 -4.90 -37.23
C SER A 488 22.76 -6.15 -37.64
N SER A 489 22.33 -6.21 -38.90
CA SER A 489 21.67 -7.36 -39.52
C SER A 489 22.69 -8.29 -40.17
N SER A 490 22.70 -9.56 -39.80
CA SER A 490 23.36 -10.63 -40.55
C SER A 490 22.30 -11.60 -41.11
N SER A 491 22.20 -11.61 -42.44
CA SER A 491 21.35 -12.52 -43.22
C SER A 491 22.10 -13.82 -43.49
N ALA A 492 21.44 -14.96 -43.28
CA ALA A 492 21.88 -16.25 -43.80
C ALA A 492 20.77 -16.86 -44.68
N ASN A 493 21.15 -17.12 -45.92
CA ASN A 493 20.37 -17.71 -47.01
C ASN A 493 20.51 -19.23 -46.96
N ILE A 494 19.42 -20.01 -47.00
CA ILE A 494 19.48 -21.43 -47.41
C ILE A 494 18.26 -21.74 -48.31
N LYS A 495 18.56 -22.20 -49.53
CA LYS A 495 17.62 -22.73 -50.54
C LYS A 495 17.57 -24.26 -50.47
N GLY A 496 16.35 -24.81 -50.55
CA GLY A 496 15.96 -25.93 -51.42
C GLY A 496 16.17 -27.38 -50.95
N ARG A 497 15.08 -28.14 -50.73
CA ARG A 497 14.56 -29.19 -51.65
C ARG A 497 13.43 -30.03 -51.03
N ASP A 498 12.55 -30.43 -51.94
CA ASP A 498 11.34 -31.25 -51.96
C ASP A 498 11.21 -32.60 -51.20
N SER A 499 9.92 -32.95 -51.01
CA SER A 499 9.24 -34.28 -51.12
C SER A 499 8.93 -35.17 -49.90
N SER A 500 7.61 -35.24 -49.64
CA SER A 500 6.73 -36.41 -49.39
C SER A 500 6.84 -37.32 -48.13
N ALA A 501 5.72 -37.32 -47.39
CA ALA A 501 5.00 -38.43 -46.74
C ALA A 501 5.65 -39.27 -45.61
N LEU A 502 5.09 -39.17 -44.39
CA LEU A 502 4.36 -40.25 -43.68
C LEU A 502 4.00 -39.84 -42.23
N ARG A 503 2.83 -40.35 -41.80
CA ARG A 503 2.20 -40.14 -40.49
C ARG A 503 3.07 -40.64 -39.32
N LYS A 504 3.15 -39.86 -38.25
CA LYS A 504 2.97 -40.32 -36.85
C LYS A 504 2.90 -39.12 -35.90
N ALA A 505 1.95 -39.18 -34.98
CA ALA A 505 1.66 -38.16 -33.99
C ALA A 505 2.78 -38.04 -32.94
N ALA A 506 3.18 -36.80 -32.63
CA ALA A 506 3.91 -36.41 -31.42
C ALA A 506 3.61 -34.92 -31.12
N PRO A 507 3.65 -34.49 -29.84
CA PRO A 507 2.95 -33.29 -29.39
C PRO A 507 3.74 -32.00 -29.67
N ALA A 508 3.00 -30.95 -30.03
CA ALA A 508 3.52 -29.63 -30.31
C ALA A 508 4.06 -28.95 -29.04
N SER A 509 5.37 -29.03 -28.82
CA SER A 509 6.11 -28.04 -28.06
C SER A 509 6.73 -27.04 -29.05
N GLN A 510 6.24 -25.79 -29.04
CA GLN A 510 6.95 -24.56 -29.41
C GLN A 510 5.94 -23.51 -29.90
N THR A 511 5.36 -22.75 -28.97
CA THR A 511 4.91 -21.35 -29.17
C THR A 511 4.48 -20.76 -27.81
N LYS A 512 5.43 -20.64 -26.87
CA LYS A 512 5.21 -19.90 -25.60
C LYS A 512 6.02 -18.61 -25.48
N LYS A 513 6.93 -18.32 -26.41
CA LYS A 513 7.78 -17.11 -26.36
C LYS A 513 7.09 -15.82 -26.84
N SER A 514 6.02 -15.88 -27.65
CA SER A 514 5.39 -14.66 -28.19
C SER A 514 4.41 -13.96 -27.24
N LEU A 515 3.79 -14.68 -26.28
CA LEU A 515 2.79 -14.09 -25.39
C LEU A 515 3.38 -13.21 -24.27
N LEU A 516 4.60 -13.51 -23.82
CA LEU A 516 5.25 -12.77 -22.73
C LEU A 516 5.70 -11.36 -23.17
N GLN A 517 6.09 -11.21 -24.44
CA GLN A 517 6.52 -9.92 -25.00
C GLN A 517 5.36 -8.93 -25.18
N GLN A 518 4.13 -9.41 -25.41
CA GLN A 518 2.97 -8.53 -25.60
C GLN A 518 2.51 -7.85 -24.28
N GLN A 519 2.79 -8.46 -23.12
CA GLN A 519 2.58 -7.84 -21.81
C GLN A 519 3.61 -6.76 -21.44
N GLN A 520 4.74 -6.69 -22.15
CA GLN A 520 5.80 -5.70 -21.91
C GLN A 520 5.61 -4.41 -22.72
N ALA A 521 4.81 -4.42 -23.78
CA ALA A 521 4.69 -3.31 -24.73
C ALA A 521 3.80 -2.14 -24.24
N LEU A 522 2.94 -2.34 -23.24
CA LEU A 522 1.94 -1.34 -22.81
C LEU A 522 2.39 -0.44 -21.63
N GLY A 523 3.67 -0.14 -21.48
CA GLY A 523 4.11 0.73 -20.37
C GLY A 523 5.53 1.28 -20.41
N GLN A 524 6.23 1.24 -21.55
CA GLN A 524 7.62 1.69 -21.62
C GLN A 524 7.76 3.15 -22.05
N GLY A 525 7.22 4.07 -21.24
CA GLY A 525 7.69 5.46 -21.20
C GLY A 525 8.58 5.62 -19.97
N GLN A 526 9.90 5.44 -20.12
CA GLN A 526 10.84 5.50 -19.00
C GLN A 526 11.40 6.92 -18.82
N TYR A 527 11.28 7.45 -17.60
CA TYR A 527 11.85 8.74 -17.22
C TYR A 527 12.78 8.58 -16.01
N ALA A 528 13.87 9.36 -15.98
CA ALA A 528 14.67 9.56 -14.77
C ALA A 528 14.14 10.80 -14.04
N CYS A 529 13.87 10.69 -12.74
CA CYS A 529 13.45 11.82 -11.91
C CYS A 529 14.58 12.13 -10.92
N THR A 530 15.01 13.40 -10.86
CA THR A 530 16.03 13.86 -9.92
C THR A 530 15.42 14.80 -8.88
N PRO A 531 15.93 14.84 -7.63
CA PRO A 531 15.61 15.91 -6.69
C PRO A 531 16.17 17.23 -7.24
N SER A 532 15.33 18.26 -7.33
CA SER A 532 15.79 19.61 -7.67
C SER A 532 16.53 20.22 -6.48
N THR A 533 17.86 20.36 -6.59
CA THR A 533 18.65 21.18 -5.67
C THR A 533 18.37 22.65 -5.98
N ILE A 534 17.59 23.32 -5.13
CA ILE A 534 17.52 24.78 -5.15
C ILE A 534 18.83 25.28 -4.55
N ARG A 535 19.73 25.81 -5.37
CA ARG A 535 20.80 26.68 -4.87
C ARG A 535 20.12 28.00 -4.50
N LEU A 536 20.16 28.35 -3.22
CA LEU A 536 19.83 29.70 -2.73
C LEU A 536 20.82 30.71 -3.29
#